data_AF-A0A8T7B6X3-F1
#
_entry.id   AF-A0A8T7B6X3-F1
#
_cell.length_a   1.000
_cell.length_b   1.000
_cell.length_c   1.000
_cell.angle_alpha   90.00
_cell.angle_beta   90.00
_cell.angle_gamma   90.00
#
_symmetry.space_group_name_H-M   'P 1'
#
loop_
_entity.id
_entity.type
_entity.pdbx_description
1 polymer ?
#
loop_
_entity_poly.entity_id
_entity_poly.type
_entity_poly.pdbx_seq_one_letter_code
_entity_poly.pdbx_strand_id
1 'polypeptide(L)'
;RFVFAPPKDTDGNVDYSLVMDGGTVVNLTDNLSPTNDVLTAFGNGRGWYINLEPPEKGLSSPVAFDGVLYFTTYEPDLDLNISCNPDVVESTARLYAVDLVSAVPTIYQSLAVGDGRCVDSARCKDLGLIGIPPAPVFAFLECDGDQCTSPDADDDPTLANCDNPTSRVTMIVGTQVEDPRVCNNPVRTYWYQEDIGSD
;
A
#
# COMPACT_ATOMS: atom_id res chain seq x y z
N ARG A 1 28.91 15.30 -7.70
CA ARG A 1 28.84 15.06 -6.24
C ARG A 1 27.48 15.54 -5.80
N PHE A 2 26.48 14.66 -5.71
CA PHE A 2 25.14 15.04 -5.27
C PHE A 2 25.21 15.30 -3.77
N VAL A 3 24.97 16.53 -3.36
CA VAL A 3 24.86 16.91 -1.96
C VAL A 3 23.38 16.80 -1.62
N PHE A 4 23.01 15.80 -0.83
CA PHE A 4 21.69 15.71 -0.21
C PHE A 4 21.66 16.73 0.93
N ALA A 5 21.38 18.00 0.60
CA ALA A 5 21.05 19.01 1.59
C ALA A 5 19.52 19.13 1.68
N PRO A 6 18.97 19.44 2.86
CA PRO A 6 17.53 19.66 2.99
C PRO A 6 17.08 20.81 2.07
N PRO A 7 15.86 20.73 1.50
CA PRO A 7 15.33 21.77 0.63
C PRO A 7 15.34 23.12 1.33
N LYS A 8 15.67 24.17 0.57
CA LYS A 8 15.75 25.53 1.08
C LYS A 8 14.78 26.44 0.35
N ASP A 9 14.15 27.36 1.08
CA ASP A 9 13.34 28.42 0.50
C ASP A 9 14.22 29.43 -0.28
N THR A 10 13.57 30.43 -0.88
CA THR A 10 14.24 31.52 -1.61
C THR A 10 15.19 32.34 -0.72
N ASP A 11 14.99 32.27 0.60
CA ASP A 11 15.78 32.98 1.61
C ASP A 11 16.91 32.10 2.20
N GLY A 12 17.04 30.86 1.74
CA GLY A 12 18.10 29.92 2.14
C GLY A 12 17.85 29.21 3.47
N ASN A 13 16.66 29.36 4.07
CA ASN A 13 16.23 28.60 5.24
C ASN A 13 15.79 27.22 4.82
N VAL A 14 15.95 26.23 5.71
CA VAL A 14 15.41 24.89 5.46
C VAL A 14 13.89 24.99 5.48
N ASP A 15 13.28 24.77 4.33
CA ASP A 15 11.83 24.77 4.16
C ASP A 15 11.41 23.50 3.45
N TYR A 16 10.62 22.70 4.15
CA TYR A 16 9.91 21.59 3.56
C TYR A 16 8.57 22.17 3.15
N SER A 17 8.46 22.66 1.91
CA SER A 17 7.19 23.17 1.40
C SER A 17 6.12 22.10 1.61
N LEU A 18 5.22 22.33 2.55
CA LEU A 18 4.13 21.39 2.81
C LEU A 18 3.20 21.48 1.61
N VAL A 19 2.96 20.36 0.92
CA VAL A 19 1.94 20.26 -0.14
C VAL A 19 0.53 20.61 0.38
N MET A 20 0.39 20.71 1.71
CA MET A 20 -0.81 21.11 2.44
C MET A 20 -1.16 22.60 2.33
N ASP A 21 -0.25 23.48 1.86
CA ASP A 21 -0.48 24.92 1.89
C ASP A 21 -1.42 25.36 0.75
N GLY A 22 -2.71 25.53 1.07
CA GLY A 22 -3.71 26.09 0.15
C GLY A 22 -5.12 25.52 0.25
N GLY A 23 -5.44 24.64 1.21
CA GLY A 23 -6.80 24.11 1.40
C GLY A 23 -7.30 23.24 0.23
N THR A 24 -6.38 22.79 -0.63
CA THR A 24 -6.71 21.98 -1.81
C THR A 24 -6.65 20.48 -1.53
N VAL A 25 -6.04 20.04 -0.43
CA VAL A 25 -5.91 18.62 -0.08
C VAL A 25 -6.80 18.31 1.12
N VAL A 26 -7.60 17.24 1.04
CA VAL A 26 -8.58 16.86 2.07
C VAL A 26 -7.95 15.90 3.08
N ASN A 27 -8.15 16.15 4.38
CA ASN A 27 -7.75 15.20 5.42
C ASN A 27 -8.75 14.04 5.50
N LEU A 28 -8.30 12.80 5.26
CA LEU A 28 -9.12 11.59 5.31
C LEU A 28 -8.61 10.57 6.35
N THR A 29 -7.83 11.02 7.34
CA THR A 29 -7.28 10.16 8.41
C THR A 29 -8.39 9.34 9.10
N ASP A 30 -9.50 9.97 9.47
CA ASP A 30 -10.60 9.30 10.18
C ASP A 30 -11.62 8.62 9.26
N ASN A 31 -11.40 8.64 7.93
CA ASN A 31 -12.36 8.12 6.96
C ASN A 31 -12.28 6.60 6.77
N LEU A 32 -12.95 5.84 7.64
CA LEU A 32 -12.95 4.37 7.58
C LEU A 32 -14.08 3.76 6.75
N SER A 33 -14.98 4.57 6.17
CA SER A 33 -16.13 4.09 5.39
C SER A 33 -16.53 5.09 4.29
N PRO A 34 -16.95 4.63 3.10
CA PRO A 34 -17.30 5.53 2.01
C PRO A 34 -18.58 6.30 2.33
N THR A 35 -18.46 7.59 2.60
CA THR A 35 -19.59 8.50 2.76
C THR A 35 -19.70 9.45 1.56
N ASN A 36 -20.92 9.84 1.19
CA ASN A 36 -21.16 10.78 0.08
C ASN A 36 -20.49 12.15 0.31
N ASP A 37 -20.33 12.55 1.57
CA ASP A 37 -19.68 13.80 1.95
C ASP A 37 -18.17 13.77 1.61
N VAL A 38 -17.51 12.62 1.78
CA VAL A 38 -16.09 12.44 1.41
C VAL A 38 -15.88 12.45 -0.09
N LEU A 39 -16.76 11.80 -0.86
CA LEU A 39 -16.69 11.83 -2.32
C LEU A 39 -16.91 13.26 -2.86
N THR A 40 -17.80 14.02 -2.21
CA THR A 40 -18.05 15.43 -2.56
C THR A 40 -16.86 16.32 -2.17
N ALA A 41 -16.24 16.08 -1.02
CA ALA A 41 -15.03 16.79 -0.60
C ALA A 41 -13.86 16.51 -1.56
N PHE A 42 -13.67 15.25 -1.98
CA PHE A 42 -12.65 14.88 -2.97
C PHE A 42 -12.91 15.53 -4.34
N GLY A 43 -14.15 15.53 -4.82
CA GLY A 43 -14.52 16.16 -6.10
C GLY A 43 -14.21 17.67 -6.17
N ASN A 44 -14.10 18.34 -5.02
CA ASN A 44 -13.72 19.75 -4.92
C ASN A 44 -12.23 19.95 -4.54
N GLY A 45 -11.58 18.92 -4.02
CA GLY A 45 -10.17 18.90 -3.68
C GLY A 45 -9.27 18.53 -4.86
N ARG A 46 -7.97 18.80 -4.73
CA ARG A 46 -6.89 18.37 -5.64
C ARG A 46 -6.21 17.07 -5.18
N GLY A 47 -6.65 16.52 -4.05
CA GLY A 47 -6.12 15.28 -3.49
C GLY A 47 -6.57 15.07 -2.05
N TRP A 48 -6.05 14.03 -1.41
CA TRP A 48 -6.27 13.73 0.00
C TRP A 48 -4.97 13.32 0.69
N TYR A 49 -4.99 13.32 2.01
CA TYR A 49 -3.92 12.76 2.84
C TYR A 49 -4.50 12.00 4.03
N ILE A 50 -3.70 11.09 4.58
CA ILE A 50 -3.89 10.50 5.90
C ILE A 50 -2.68 10.84 6.75
N ASN A 51 -2.89 11.06 8.04
CA ASN A 51 -1.81 11.15 9.00
C ASN A 51 -1.38 9.74 9.41
N LEU A 52 -0.07 9.50 9.43
CA LEU A 52 0.49 8.32 10.08
C LEU A 52 0.74 8.66 11.55
N GLU A 53 0.48 7.71 12.45
CA GLU A 53 0.70 7.92 13.87
C GLU A 53 2.21 8.07 14.15
N PRO A 54 2.66 9.17 14.76
CA PRO A 54 4.07 9.33 15.10
C PRO A 54 4.54 8.20 16.04
N PRO A 55 5.72 7.59 15.82
CA PRO A 55 6.83 8.03 14.95
C PRO A 55 6.87 7.41 13.54
N GLU A 56 5.77 6.87 13.03
CA GLU A 56 5.70 6.15 11.76
C GLU A 56 5.98 7.04 10.54
N LYS A 57 6.68 6.48 9.54
CA LYS A 57 7.02 7.17 8.29
C LYS A 57 6.83 6.27 7.06
N GLY A 58 6.27 6.84 6.00
CA GLY A 58 6.30 6.23 4.66
C GLY A 58 7.64 6.49 3.99
N LEU A 59 8.40 5.44 3.71
CA LEU A 59 9.74 5.53 3.09
C LEU A 59 9.83 4.79 1.75
N SER A 60 8.82 4.00 1.40
CA SER A 60 8.75 3.29 0.14
C SER A 60 7.92 4.05 -0.90
N SER A 61 8.16 3.76 -2.17
CA SER A 61 7.31 4.25 -3.25
C SER A 61 5.96 3.53 -3.21
N PRO A 62 4.84 4.27 -3.20
CA PRO A 62 3.52 3.66 -3.27
C PRO A 62 3.28 3.07 -4.67
N VAL A 63 2.43 2.04 -4.73
CA VAL A 63 1.98 1.41 -5.97
C VAL A 63 0.46 1.44 -6.01
N ALA A 64 -0.11 1.96 -7.10
CA ALA A 64 -1.54 1.92 -7.35
C ALA A 64 -1.86 0.73 -8.27
N PHE A 65 -2.77 -0.13 -7.84
CA PHE A 65 -3.21 -1.29 -8.62
C PHE A 65 -4.68 -1.59 -8.33
N ASP A 66 -5.48 -1.81 -9.38
CA ASP A 66 -6.93 -2.05 -9.33
C ASP A 66 -7.73 -1.06 -8.44
N GLY A 67 -7.38 0.24 -8.51
CA GLY A 67 -8.03 1.28 -7.70
C GLY A 67 -7.63 1.30 -6.23
N VAL A 68 -6.69 0.44 -5.82
CA VAL A 68 -6.13 0.40 -4.45
C VAL A 68 -4.71 0.94 -4.45
N LEU A 69 -4.39 1.78 -3.47
CA LEU A 69 -3.06 2.29 -3.21
C LEU A 69 -2.40 1.43 -2.12
N TYR A 70 -1.25 0.87 -2.47
CA TYR A 70 -0.42 0.04 -1.60
C TYR A 70 0.88 0.75 -1.29
N PHE A 71 1.28 0.78 -0.02
CA PHE A 71 2.55 1.35 0.38
C PHE A 71 3.00 0.78 1.71
N THR A 72 4.29 0.90 1.99
CA THR A 72 4.85 0.39 3.24
C THR A 72 5.42 1.52 4.08
N THR A 73 5.33 1.32 5.38
CA THR A 73 5.74 2.29 6.39
C THR A 73 6.65 1.62 7.40
N TYR A 74 7.40 2.46 8.11
CA TYR A 74 8.33 2.06 9.13
C TYR A 74 8.06 2.88 10.40
N GLU A 75 7.81 2.19 11.50
CA GLU A 75 7.75 2.77 12.83
C GLU A 75 8.95 2.26 13.65
N PRO A 76 9.90 3.16 14.03
CA PRO A 76 10.97 2.79 14.95
C PRO A 76 10.43 2.60 16.36
N ASP A 77 10.90 1.58 17.08
CA ASP A 77 10.72 1.55 18.54
C ASP A 77 11.58 2.64 19.18
N LEU A 78 10.96 3.45 20.04
CA LEU A 78 11.59 4.56 20.73
C LEU A 78 12.14 4.17 22.10
N ASP A 79 11.92 2.92 22.56
CA ASP A 79 12.45 2.42 23.83
C ASP A 79 13.94 2.08 23.70
N LEU A 80 14.74 3.13 23.54
CA LEU A 80 16.21 3.09 23.41
C LEU A 80 16.90 2.87 24.77
N ASN A 81 16.44 1.90 25.56
CA ASN A 81 17.28 1.28 26.59
C ASN A 81 18.35 0.40 25.91
N ILE A 82 19.22 1.06 25.14
CA ILE A 82 20.29 0.48 24.33
C ILE A 82 21.30 -0.15 25.29
N SER A 83 21.13 -1.45 25.56
CA SER A 83 22.30 -2.33 25.48
C SER A 83 22.71 -2.32 24.00
N CYS A 84 24.00 -2.19 23.70
CA CYS A 84 24.53 -2.17 22.33
C CYS A 84 24.39 -3.53 21.63
N ASN A 85 23.19 -4.11 21.66
CA ASN A 85 22.83 -5.31 20.95
C ASN A 85 21.99 -4.91 19.72
N PRO A 86 22.61 -4.77 18.54
CA PRO A 86 21.91 -4.39 17.31
C PRO A 86 20.85 -5.42 16.88
N ASP A 87 20.80 -6.59 17.51
CA ASP A 87 19.83 -7.65 17.23
C ASP A 87 18.42 -7.37 17.82
N VAL A 88 18.22 -6.28 18.57
CA VAL A 88 16.97 -6.00 19.30
C VAL A 88 16.40 -4.60 19.04
N VAL A 89 16.77 -3.94 17.93
CA VAL A 89 16.00 -2.74 17.53
C VAL A 89 14.66 -3.23 17.01
N GLU A 90 13.70 -3.32 17.91
CA GLU A 90 12.31 -3.58 17.55
C GLU A 90 11.87 -2.44 16.62
N SER A 91 11.26 -2.84 15.52
CA SER A 91 10.64 -1.90 14.60
C SER A 91 9.45 -2.59 13.99
N THR A 92 8.48 -1.78 13.64
CA THR A 92 7.25 -2.26 13.06
C THR A 92 7.19 -1.78 11.63
N ALA A 93 7.31 -2.72 10.70
CA ALA A 93 7.01 -2.48 9.30
C ALA A 93 5.51 -2.73 9.07
N ARG A 94 4.82 -1.84 8.35
CA ARG A 94 3.42 -2.05 7.98
C ARG A 94 3.23 -1.96 6.48
N LEU A 95 2.22 -2.68 6.01
CA LEU A 95 1.68 -2.58 4.67
C LEU A 95 0.29 -1.98 4.75
N TYR A 96 0.10 -0.87 4.04
CA TYR A 96 -1.19 -0.21 3.89
C TYR A 96 -1.84 -0.61 2.57
N ALA A 97 -3.16 -0.75 2.60
CA ALA A 97 -4.01 -0.94 1.42
C ALA A 97 -5.27 -0.09 1.58
N VAL A 98 -5.39 0.94 0.74
CA VAL A 98 -6.47 1.94 0.81
C VAL A 98 -7.05 2.23 -0.55
N ASP A 99 -8.33 2.59 -0.62
CA ASP A 99 -8.96 3.01 -1.86
C ASP A 99 -8.29 4.30 -2.38
N LEU A 100 -7.93 4.32 -3.66
CA LEU A 100 -7.18 5.41 -4.28
C LEU A 100 -7.95 6.74 -4.23
N VAL A 101 -9.29 6.71 -4.20
CA VAL A 101 -10.14 7.89 -4.28
C VAL A 101 -10.55 8.38 -2.89
N SER A 102 -11.00 7.48 -2.04
CA SER A 102 -11.63 7.78 -0.74
C SER A 102 -10.73 7.47 0.45
N ALA A 103 -9.55 6.91 0.22
CA ALA A 103 -8.62 6.43 1.23
C ALA A 103 -9.18 5.30 2.12
N VAL A 104 -10.42 4.85 1.98
CA VAL A 104 -11.02 3.88 2.90
C VAL A 104 -10.24 2.56 2.89
N PRO A 105 -10.25 1.82 4.02
CA PRO A 105 -9.85 0.42 4.08
C PRO A 105 -10.34 -0.42 2.90
N THR A 106 -9.46 -1.17 2.22
CA THR A 106 -9.87 -2.11 1.16
C THR A 106 -9.71 -3.56 1.58
N ILE A 107 -8.52 -3.95 2.04
CA ILE A 107 -8.16 -5.37 2.29
C ILE A 107 -8.33 -5.75 3.75
N TYR A 108 -7.85 -4.90 4.67
CA TYR A 108 -7.64 -5.29 6.07
C TYR A 108 -8.84 -4.98 7.00
N GLN A 109 -10.03 -4.77 6.43
CA GLN A 109 -11.26 -4.34 7.12
C GLN A 109 -11.68 -5.23 8.31
N SER A 110 -11.25 -6.49 8.35
CA SER A 110 -11.65 -7.49 9.35
C SER A 110 -10.57 -7.86 10.36
N LEU A 111 -9.39 -7.23 10.32
CA LEU A 111 -8.38 -7.45 11.36
C LEU A 111 -8.82 -6.70 12.62
N ALA A 112 -9.52 -7.39 13.51
CA ALA A 112 -10.08 -6.79 14.72
C ALA A 112 -8.99 -6.16 15.59
N VAL A 113 -9.28 -4.96 16.11
CA VAL A 113 -8.54 -4.26 17.16
C VAL A 113 -8.36 -5.20 18.36
N GLY A 114 -7.15 -5.76 18.52
CA GLY A 114 -6.94 -6.82 19.51
C GLY A 114 -5.57 -6.92 20.16
N ASP A 115 -4.52 -6.25 19.65
CA ASP A 115 -3.14 -6.57 20.10
C ASP A 115 -2.15 -5.39 19.99
N GLY A 116 -2.61 -4.19 19.62
CA GLY A 116 -1.78 -2.98 19.64
C GLY A 116 -0.81 -2.78 18.46
N ARG A 117 -1.15 -3.29 17.27
CA ARG A 117 -0.34 -3.12 16.05
C ARG A 117 -1.28 -2.95 14.83
N CYS A 118 -1.02 -1.91 14.04
CA CYS A 118 -1.97 -1.17 13.18
C CYS A 118 -3.12 -0.52 13.99
N VAL A 119 -2.89 0.73 14.44
CA VAL A 119 -3.82 1.51 15.29
C VAL A 119 -5.14 1.82 14.56
N ASP A 120 -5.07 2.00 13.23
CA ASP A 120 -6.19 2.05 12.29
C ASP A 120 -6.40 0.68 11.63
N SER A 121 -6.63 -0.35 12.45
CA SER A 121 -6.73 -1.79 12.13
C SER A 121 -7.44 -2.20 10.82
N ALA A 122 -8.19 -1.29 10.19
CA ALA A 122 -8.83 -1.50 8.90
C ALA A 122 -7.93 -1.21 7.67
N ARG A 123 -6.92 -0.31 7.74
CA ARG A 123 -6.13 0.11 6.55
C ARG A 123 -4.79 -0.58 6.39
N CYS A 124 -4.23 -1.15 7.45
CA CYS A 124 -2.90 -1.74 7.42
C CYS A 124 -2.82 -3.14 8.04
N LYS A 125 -1.71 -3.80 7.73
CA LYS A 125 -1.26 -5.04 8.34
C LYS A 125 0.20 -4.88 8.74
N ASP A 126 0.53 -5.36 9.92
CA ASP A 126 1.91 -5.47 10.36
C ASP A 126 2.65 -6.58 9.60
N LEU A 127 3.83 -6.24 9.10
CA LEU A 127 4.74 -7.16 8.45
C LEU A 127 5.70 -7.70 9.50
N GLY A 128 5.95 -9.01 9.49
CA GLY A 128 7.06 -9.64 10.23
C GLY A 128 8.46 -9.30 9.69
N LEU A 129 8.67 -8.09 9.19
CA LEU A 129 9.94 -7.58 8.70
C LEU A 129 10.53 -6.63 9.75
N ILE A 130 11.85 -6.71 9.93
CA ILE A 130 12.60 -5.78 10.78
C ILE A 130 13.25 -4.74 9.86
N GLY A 131 13.24 -3.48 10.28
CA GLY A 131 13.83 -2.38 9.53
C GLY A 131 12.87 -1.79 8.49
N ILE A 132 13.43 -1.02 7.55
CA ILE A 132 12.64 -0.29 6.55
C ILE A 132 12.14 -1.27 5.49
N PRO A 133 10.82 -1.47 5.34
CA PRO A 133 10.28 -2.37 4.32
C PRO A 133 10.48 -1.79 2.91
N PRO A 134 10.72 -2.65 1.90
CA PRO A 134 10.76 -2.21 0.51
C PRO A 134 9.36 -1.86 -0.01
N ALA A 135 9.30 -1.27 -1.20
CA ALA A 135 8.04 -1.05 -1.90
C ALA A 135 7.36 -2.38 -2.28
N PRO A 136 6.01 -2.43 -2.28
CA PRO A 136 5.28 -3.60 -2.78
C PRO A 136 5.55 -3.88 -4.26
N VAL A 137 5.63 -5.15 -4.62
CA VAL A 137 5.80 -5.61 -6.01
C VAL A 137 4.67 -6.58 -6.35
N PHE A 138 4.05 -6.40 -7.52
CA PHE A 138 3.00 -7.30 -8.02
C PHE A 138 3.61 -8.29 -9.01
N ALA A 139 3.39 -9.58 -8.75
CA ALA A 139 3.73 -10.69 -9.62
C ALA A 139 2.46 -11.26 -10.23
N PHE A 140 2.44 -11.37 -11.56
CA PHE A 140 1.37 -12.01 -12.31
C PHE A 140 1.83 -13.42 -12.66
N LEU A 141 1.34 -14.40 -11.90
CA LEU A 141 1.73 -15.78 -12.11
C LEU A 141 0.83 -16.41 -13.18
N GLU A 142 1.47 -17.09 -14.13
CA GLU A 142 0.77 -17.94 -15.08
C GLU A 142 0.31 -19.20 -14.35
N CYS A 143 -0.93 -19.52 -14.62
CA CYS A 143 -1.66 -20.59 -13.98
C CYS A 143 -1.95 -21.59 -15.10
N ASP A 144 -1.32 -22.78 -15.04
CA ASP A 144 -1.42 -23.81 -16.08
C ASP A 144 -2.38 -24.91 -15.61
N GLY A 145 -3.54 -25.04 -16.26
CA GLY A 145 -4.56 -26.08 -15.97
C GLY A 145 -5.40 -25.89 -14.69
N ASP A 146 -5.92 -27.00 -14.14
CA ASP A 146 -6.87 -27.08 -13.00
C ASP A 146 -6.27 -26.63 -11.64
N GLN A 147 -5.04 -26.11 -11.59
CA GLN A 147 -4.32 -25.73 -10.35
C GLN A 147 -4.71 -24.35 -9.79
N CYS A 148 -5.78 -23.74 -10.33
CA CYS A 148 -6.14 -22.34 -10.06
C CYS A 148 -7.50 -22.22 -9.37
N THR A 149 -8.14 -23.34 -9.03
CA THR A 149 -9.13 -23.39 -7.95
C THR A 149 -8.37 -23.30 -6.64
N SER A 150 -8.43 -22.18 -5.94
CA SER A 150 -7.88 -22.16 -4.58
C SER A 150 -8.63 -23.20 -3.73
N PRO A 151 -7.96 -23.92 -2.83
CA PRO A 151 -8.66 -24.66 -1.79
C PRO A 151 -9.46 -23.72 -0.87
N ASP A 152 -9.13 -22.42 -0.88
CA ASP A 152 -9.69 -21.40 0.01
C ASP A 152 -10.85 -20.58 -0.60
N ALA A 153 -11.23 -20.81 -1.87
CA ALA A 153 -12.40 -20.15 -2.47
C ALA A 153 -13.71 -20.57 -1.78
N ASP A 154 -13.71 -21.74 -1.13
CA ASP A 154 -14.85 -22.29 -0.41
C ASP A 154 -14.90 -21.87 1.08
N ASP A 155 -13.80 -21.38 1.67
CA ASP A 155 -13.71 -21.11 3.12
C ASP A 155 -13.73 -19.61 3.51
N ASP A 156 -13.59 -18.67 2.55
CA ASP A 156 -13.85 -17.24 2.78
C ASP A 156 -15.03 -16.77 1.90
N PRO A 157 -16.25 -16.62 2.46
CA PRO A 157 -17.44 -16.20 1.71
C PRO A 157 -17.35 -14.74 1.19
N THR A 158 -16.30 -14.00 1.53
CA THR A 158 -16.02 -12.67 0.96
C THR A 158 -15.13 -12.73 -0.29
N LEU A 159 -14.46 -13.86 -0.56
CA LEU A 159 -13.68 -14.12 -1.78
C LEU A 159 -14.50 -14.85 -2.87
N ALA A 160 -15.77 -15.17 -2.59
CA ALA A 160 -16.67 -15.97 -3.41
C ALA A 160 -17.07 -15.38 -4.78
N ASN A 161 -16.35 -14.38 -5.30
CA ASN A 161 -16.63 -13.75 -6.60
C ASN A 161 -15.39 -13.59 -7.51
N CYS A 162 -14.19 -14.05 -7.11
CA CYS A 162 -13.02 -14.04 -8.00
C CYS A 162 -12.94 -15.33 -8.86
N ASP A 163 -14.04 -15.77 -9.48
CA ASP A 163 -14.19 -17.06 -10.19
C ASP A 163 -13.44 -17.17 -11.55
N ASN A 164 -12.27 -16.54 -11.72
CA ASN A 164 -11.54 -16.59 -12.98
C ASN A 164 -10.11 -17.15 -12.84
N PRO A 165 -9.84 -18.39 -13.32
CA PRO A 165 -8.63 -19.16 -12.99
C PRO A 165 -7.36 -18.79 -13.77
N THR A 166 -7.38 -17.80 -14.67
CA THR A 166 -6.32 -17.65 -15.69
C THR A 166 -5.14 -16.75 -15.32
N SER A 167 -5.20 -16.00 -14.22
CA SER A 167 -4.01 -15.41 -13.60
C SER A 167 -4.23 -15.13 -12.12
N ARG A 168 -3.24 -15.49 -11.28
CA ARG A 168 -3.22 -15.11 -9.86
C ARG A 168 -2.26 -13.94 -9.70
N VAL A 169 -2.77 -12.82 -9.19
CA VAL A 169 -1.94 -11.69 -8.79
C VAL A 169 -1.45 -11.94 -7.37
N THR A 170 -0.15 -11.83 -7.17
CA THR A 170 0.47 -11.96 -5.84
C THR A 170 1.26 -10.71 -5.55
N MET A 171 1.17 -10.20 -4.33
CA MET A 171 1.97 -9.06 -3.89
C MET A 171 3.13 -9.56 -3.03
N ILE A 172 4.32 -9.02 -3.28
CA ILE A 172 5.54 -9.35 -2.56
C ILE A 172 6.05 -8.09 -1.89
N VAL A 173 6.30 -8.17 -0.59
CA VAL A 173 6.94 -7.11 0.20
C VAL A 173 8.15 -7.71 0.92
N GLY A 174 9.35 -7.41 0.40
CA GLY A 174 10.58 -7.98 0.93
C GLY A 174 10.60 -9.49 0.79
N THR A 175 10.52 -10.20 1.92
CA THR A 175 10.47 -11.67 1.96
C THR A 175 9.06 -12.23 2.22
N GLN A 176 8.05 -11.35 2.31
CA GLN A 176 6.67 -11.74 2.59
C GLN A 176 5.82 -11.72 1.34
N VAL A 177 4.91 -12.69 1.29
CA VAL A 177 3.93 -12.86 0.24
C VAL A 177 2.57 -12.50 0.80
N GLU A 178 1.88 -11.59 0.12
CA GLU A 178 0.58 -11.05 0.49
C GLU A 178 -0.41 -11.23 -0.66
N ASP A 179 -1.66 -11.51 -0.32
CA ASP A 179 -2.75 -11.54 -1.28
C ASP A 179 -3.34 -10.13 -1.43
N PRO A 180 -3.25 -9.50 -2.62
CA PRO A 180 -3.80 -8.17 -2.82
C PRO A 180 -5.33 -8.15 -2.94
N ARG A 181 -6.01 -9.30 -2.87
CA ARG A 181 -7.47 -9.48 -3.01
C ARG A 181 -8.05 -8.85 -4.28
N VAL A 182 -7.28 -8.92 -5.37
CA VAL A 182 -7.68 -8.38 -6.67
C VAL A 182 -8.42 -9.45 -7.46
N CYS A 183 -9.72 -9.22 -7.73
CA CYS A 183 -10.51 -10.08 -8.61
C CYS A 183 -10.42 -9.70 -10.09
N ASN A 184 -9.87 -8.54 -10.43
CA ASN A 184 -9.79 -8.08 -11.81
C ASN A 184 -8.66 -8.81 -12.55
N ASN A 185 -9.01 -9.67 -13.50
CA ASN A 185 -8.04 -10.44 -14.28
C ASN A 185 -7.41 -9.54 -15.36
N PRO A 186 -6.13 -9.18 -15.26
CA PRO A 186 -5.48 -8.42 -16.32
C PRO A 186 -5.47 -9.26 -17.61
N VAL A 187 -6.19 -8.80 -18.62
CA VAL A 187 -6.17 -9.43 -19.94
C VAL A 187 -4.81 -9.16 -20.59
N ARG A 188 -4.04 -10.21 -20.87
CA ARG A 188 -2.78 -10.06 -21.61
C ARG A 188 -3.05 -9.52 -23.00
N THR A 189 -2.41 -8.41 -23.31
CA THR A 189 -2.22 -7.95 -24.68
C THR A 189 -0.81 -8.34 -25.10
N TYR A 190 -0.69 -9.41 -25.88
CA TYR A 190 0.56 -9.76 -26.52
C TYR A 190 0.79 -8.81 -27.69
N TRP A 191 1.89 -8.08 -27.64
CA TRP A 191 2.40 -7.37 -28.82
C TRP A 191 3.26 -8.36 -29.60
N TYR A 192 2.85 -8.72 -30.81
CA TYR A 192 3.71 -9.39 -31.77
C TYR A 192 4.02 -8.43 -32.92
N GLN A 193 5.26 -8.45 -33.38
CA GLN A 193 5.67 -7.75 -34.59
C GLN A 193 5.45 -8.72 -35.76
N GLU A 194 4.55 -8.40 -36.68
CA GLU A 194 4.51 -9.08 -37.97
C GLU A 194 5.69 -8.57 -38.80
N ASP A 195 6.62 -9.47 -39.10
CA ASP A 195 7.61 -9.20 -40.15
C ASP A 195 6.86 -9.15 -41.48
N ILE A 196 6.78 -7.95 -42.07
CA ILE A 196 6.30 -7.76 -43.43
C ILE A 196 7.31 -8.44 -44.36
N GLY A 197 6.97 -9.64 -44.82
CA GLY A 197 7.70 -10.33 -45.87
C GLY A 197 7.76 -9.46 -47.12
N SER A 198 8.96 -9.22 -47.63
CA SER A 198 9.18 -8.58 -48.92
C SER A 198 8.86 -9.57 -50.04
N ASP A 199 7.72 -9.37 -50.71
CA ASP A 199 7.47 -9.88 -52.06
C ASP A 199 8.34 -9.15 -53.11
#